data_AF-A0A2J8JP41-F1
#
_entry.id   AF-A0A2J8JP41-F1
#
_cell.length_a   1.000
_cell.length_b   1.000
_cell.length_c   1.000
_cell.angle_alpha   90.00
_cell.angle_beta   90.00
_cell.angle_gamma   90.00
#
_symmetry.space_group_name_H-M   'P 1'
#
loop_
_entity.id
_entity.type
_entity.pdbx_description
1 polymer ?
#
loop_
_entity_poly.entity_id
_entity_poly.type
_entity_poly.pdbx_seq_one_letter_code
_entity_poly.pdbx_strand_id
1 'polypeptide(L)'
;MRLLAWLIFLANWGGARAEPEEAQGLCAQEKGKGPPPTSILASLALGLEAGKFWHIADLHLDPDYKVSKDPFQVCPSAGSQPVPDAGPWGDYLCDSPWALINSSIYAMKEIEPEPDFILWTGDDTPHVPDEKLGEAAVLEIVERLTKLIREVFPDTKVYAALGNHDFHPKNQFPAGSNNIYNQIAELWKPWLSNESITLFKKGAFYCEKLPGPSGAGRIVVLNTNLYYTSNALTADMADPGQQFQWLEDVLTNASKAGDMVYIVGHVPP
;
A
#
# COMPACT_ATOMS: atom_id res chain seq x y z
N MET A 1 -12.75 3.60 -23.21
CA MET A 1 -12.26 4.70 -22.34
C MET A 1 -12.38 4.26 -20.89
N ARG A 2 -11.33 3.63 -20.36
CA ARG A 2 -11.04 3.57 -18.92
C ARG A 2 -9.53 3.70 -18.84
N LEU A 3 -9.07 4.87 -18.40
CA LEU A 3 -7.73 4.97 -17.84
C LEU A 3 -7.75 4.10 -16.58
N LEU A 4 -6.87 3.11 -16.46
CA LEU A 4 -6.32 2.81 -15.14
C LEU A 4 -5.32 3.92 -14.87
N ALA A 5 -5.78 4.90 -14.10
CA ALA A 5 -5.03 6.09 -13.79
C ALA A 5 -3.94 5.69 -12.80
N TRP A 6 -2.70 5.92 -13.20
CA TRP A 6 -1.58 6.03 -12.27
C TRP A 6 -1.88 7.19 -11.34
N LEU A 7 -2.14 6.89 -10.07
CA LEU A 7 -2.41 7.91 -9.07
C LEU A 7 -1.17 8.06 -8.21
N ILE A 8 -0.29 9.00 -8.60
CA ILE A 8 0.80 9.48 -7.75
C ILE A 8 0.37 10.84 -7.22
N PHE A 9 0.12 10.92 -5.92
CA PHE A 9 -0.24 12.16 -5.24
C PHE A 9 0.75 12.48 -4.12
N LEU A 10 1.19 13.74 -4.07
CA LEU A 10 1.79 14.31 -2.88
C LEU A 10 0.68 15.01 -2.08
N ALA A 11 0.50 14.62 -0.83
CA ALA A 11 -0.52 15.17 0.04
C ALA A 11 0.10 15.79 1.30
N ASN A 12 -0.51 16.87 1.78
CA ASN A 12 -0.13 17.55 3.02
C ASN A 12 -1.03 17.09 4.17
N TRP A 13 -0.48 17.02 5.40
CA TRP A 13 -1.26 16.77 6.61
C TRP A 13 -0.86 17.69 7.77
N GLY A 14 -1.83 18.01 8.64
CA GLY A 14 -1.66 18.89 9.80
C GLY A 14 -2.01 18.18 11.10
N GLY A 15 -1.06 18.08 12.02
CA GLY A 15 -1.28 17.54 13.37
C GLY A 15 -1.61 18.63 14.37
N ALA A 16 -2.89 18.75 14.76
CA ALA A 16 -3.27 19.54 15.93
C ALA A 16 -2.92 18.79 17.22
N ARG A 17 -2.42 19.53 18.21
CA ARG A 17 -1.90 19.04 19.50
C ARG A 17 -3.06 18.70 20.43
N ALA A 18 -3.22 17.42 20.79
CA ALA A 18 -4.00 17.01 21.96
C ALA A 18 -3.08 16.22 22.89
N GLU A 19 -3.14 16.51 24.20
CA GLU A 19 -2.38 15.78 25.22
C GLU A 19 -3.04 14.43 25.50
N PRO A 20 -2.28 13.30 25.52
CA PRO A 20 -2.87 12.01 25.78
C PRO A 20 -2.93 11.67 27.28
N GLU A 21 -4.07 11.16 27.72
CA GLU A 21 -4.23 10.37 28.95
C GLU A 21 -4.11 8.87 28.59
N GLU A 22 -3.41 8.08 29.42
CA GLU A 22 -3.00 6.70 29.12
C GLU A 22 -4.17 5.75 28.80
N ALA A 23 -4.17 5.18 27.58
CA ALA A 23 -4.97 4.01 27.22
C ALA A 23 -4.11 2.96 26.47
N GLN A 24 -4.06 1.74 27.01
CA GLN A 24 -3.49 0.57 26.35
C GLN A 24 -4.57 -0.08 25.46
N GLY A 25 -4.26 -0.30 24.18
CA GLY A 25 -5.18 -0.91 23.21
C GLY A 25 -4.42 -1.55 22.04
N LEU A 26 -5.09 -2.49 21.34
CA LEU A 26 -4.60 -3.21 20.16
C LEU A 26 -3.89 -2.24 19.19
N CYS A 27 -2.67 -2.57 18.76
CA CYS A 27 -1.56 -1.70 18.31
C CYS A 27 -0.48 -1.35 19.37
N ALA A 28 -0.22 -2.16 20.41
CA ALA A 28 0.75 -1.82 21.47
C ALA A 28 1.72 -2.96 21.87
N GLN A 29 3.05 -2.69 21.84
CA GLN A 29 4.15 -2.92 22.83
C GLN A 29 5.51 -2.50 22.20
N GLU A 30 6.50 -1.88 22.85
CA GLU A 30 7.28 -2.28 24.04
C GLU A 30 7.37 -1.22 25.17
N LYS A 31 7.65 -1.68 26.40
CA LYS A 31 7.84 -0.88 27.62
C LYS A 31 9.32 -0.58 27.87
N GLY A 32 9.68 0.69 28.05
CA GLY A 32 10.92 1.12 28.71
C GLY A 32 10.62 2.21 29.74
N LYS A 33 10.95 1.97 31.03
CA LYS A 33 10.79 2.95 32.11
C LYS A 33 11.98 3.90 32.15
N GLY A 34 11.76 5.20 31.92
CA GLY A 34 12.69 6.29 32.24
C GLY A 34 12.03 7.34 33.15
N PRO A 35 12.79 8.11 33.95
CA PRO A 35 12.26 9.07 34.91
C PRO A 35 11.70 10.34 34.23
N PRO A 36 10.81 11.11 34.87
CA PRO A 36 10.13 12.22 34.22
C PRO A 36 11.07 13.42 34.04
N PRO A 37 11.06 14.12 32.89
CA PRO A 37 11.79 15.37 32.76
C PRO A 37 10.98 16.54 33.32
N THR A 38 11.72 17.42 33.98
CA THR A 38 11.27 18.67 34.58
C THR A 38 10.92 19.69 33.49
N SER A 39 9.83 20.43 33.71
CA SER A 39 9.32 21.50 32.86
C SER A 39 10.36 22.59 32.58
N ILE A 40 10.68 22.79 31.29
CA ILE A 40 11.25 24.05 30.77
C ILE A 40 10.42 24.41 29.53
N LEU A 41 9.53 25.40 29.68
CA LEU A 41 8.79 26.01 28.57
C LEU A 41 9.73 26.95 27.80
N ALA A 42 10.35 26.44 26.75
CA ALA A 42 10.89 27.26 25.67
C ALA A 42 9.89 27.22 24.50
N SER A 43 9.06 28.26 24.41
CA SER A 43 8.17 28.45 23.27
C SER A 43 8.99 28.93 22.07
N LEU A 44 9.51 27.98 21.29
CA LEU A 44 9.91 28.21 19.91
C LEU A 44 8.71 27.81 19.05
N ALA A 45 7.91 28.79 18.66
CA ALA A 45 7.01 28.65 17.53
C ALA A 45 7.86 28.59 16.25
N LEU A 46 8.53 27.45 16.05
CA LEU A 46 8.95 27.03 14.72
C LEU A 46 7.66 26.88 13.91
N GLY A 47 7.56 27.55 12.78
CA GLY A 47 6.44 27.35 11.87
C GLY A 47 6.32 25.86 11.60
N LEU A 48 5.19 25.25 12.02
CA LEU A 48 4.90 23.86 11.72
C LEU A 48 4.70 23.79 10.20
N GLU A 49 5.74 23.41 9.47
CA GLU A 49 5.56 22.96 8.09
C GLU A 49 4.60 21.78 8.12
N ALA A 50 3.63 21.79 7.19
CA ALA A 50 2.74 20.67 7.04
C ALA A 50 3.56 19.44 6.66
N GLY A 51 3.29 18.32 7.33
CA GLY A 51 3.89 17.05 6.96
C GLY A 51 3.45 16.66 5.55
N LYS A 52 4.21 15.76 4.91
CA LYS A 52 3.96 15.34 3.52
C LYS A 52 4.04 13.83 3.39
N PHE A 53 3.19 13.26 2.56
CA PHE A 53 3.25 11.85 2.20
C PHE A 53 2.94 11.63 0.72
N TRP A 54 3.52 10.57 0.16
CA TRP A 54 3.14 10.10 -1.17
C TRP A 54 1.99 9.11 -1.07
N HIS A 55 1.11 9.11 -2.06
CA HIS A 55 0.19 8.02 -2.33
C HIS A 55 0.41 7.56 -3.77
N ILE A 56 0.81 6.31 -3.95
CA ILE A 56 0.98 5.63 -5.24
C ILE A 56 0.05 4.42 -5.35
N ALA A 57 -0.43 4.11 -6.55
CA ALA A 57 -1.36 3.02 -6.80
C ALA A 57 -1.26 2.54 -8.26
N ASP A 58 -1.71 1.30 -8.51
CA ASP A 58 -1.99 0.75 -9.84
C ASP A 58 -0.75 0.78 -10.74
N LEU A 59 0.37 0.26 -10.23
CA LEU A 59 1.66 0.26 -10.91
C LEU A 59 1.73 -0.76 -12.06
N HIS A 60 0.88 -1.79 -12.11
CA HIS A 60 0.73 -2.74 -13.22
C HIS A 60 1.98 -2.90 -14.11
N LEU A 61 3.02 -3.56 -13.61
CA LEU A 61 4.21 -3.85 -14.39
C LEU A 61 3.85 -4.90 -15.45
N ASP A 62 4.03 -4.57 -16.73
CA ASP A 62 4.12 -5.54 -17.82
C ASP A 62 5.59 -5.95 -18.01
N PRO A 63 6.02 -7.13 -17.56
CA PRO A 63 7.42 -7.56 -17.67
C PRO A 63 7.86 -7.81 -19.11
N ASP A 64 6.91 -8.04 -20.02
CA ASP A 64 7.13 -8.41 -21.41
C ASP A 64 6.99 -7.22 -22.38
N TYR A 65 6.77 -6.00 -21.86
CA TYR A 65 6.74 -4.79 -22.68
C TYR A 65 8.06 -4.63 -23.45
N LYS A 66 7.96 -4.46 -24.77
CA LYS A 66 9.10 -4.18 -25.64
C LYS A 66 8.71 -3.29 -26.82
N VAL A 67 9.58 -2.34 -27.16
CA VAL A 67 9.46 -1.58 -28.42
C VAL A 67 9.67 -2.54 -29.59
N SER A 68 8.60 -2.81 -30.34
CA SER A 68 8.56 -3.77 -31.44
C SER A 68 8.07 -3.11 -32.72
N LYS A 69 8.56 -3.58 -33.87
CA LYS A 69 8.00 -3.21 -35.19
C LYS A 69 6.70 -3.95 -35.50
N ASP A 70 6.49 -5.10 -34.88
CA ASP A 70 5.22 -5.83 -34.95
C ASP A 70 4.28 -5.31 -33.85
N PRO A 71 3.17 -4.65 -34.21
CA PRO A 71 2.26 -4.03 -33.25
C PRO A 71 1.52 -5.03 -32.35
N PHE A 72 1.52 -6.33 -32.68
CA PHE A 72 0.91 -7.36 -31.83
C PHE A 72 1.91 -8.03 -30.86
N GLN A 73 3.17 -7.57 -30.88
CA GLN A 73 4.27 -8.10 -30.07
C GLN A 73 4.86 -7.02 -29.15
N VAL A 74 4.10 -5.96 -28.84
CA VAL A 74 4.57 -4.88 -27.96
C VAL A 74 4.40 -5.24 -26.49
N CYS A 75 3.18 -5.62 -26.08
CA CYS A 75 2.85 -5.94 -24.70
C CYS A 75 1.70 -6.96 -24.66
N PRO A 76 1.77 -8.00 -23.82
CA PRO A 76 0.65 -8.93 -23.64
C PRO A 76 -0.59 -8.29 -23.01
N SER A 77 -0.45 -7.21 -22.23
CA SER A 77 -1.57 -6.52 -21.57
C SER A 77 -2.56 -5.87 -22.56
N ALA A 78 -2.12 -5.52 -23.78
CA ALA A 78 -3.00 -5.01 -24.84
C ALA A 78 -3.94 -6.10 -25.41
N GLY A 79 -3.70 -7.37 -25.06
CA GLY A 79 -4.47 -8.51 -25.55
C GLY A 79 -4.30 -8.70 -27.05
N SER A 80 -5.37 -8.51 -27.81
CA SER A 80 -5.38 -8.62 -29.28
C SER A 80 -5.34 -7.27 -30.00
N GLN A 81 -5.23 -6.15 -29.27
CA GLN A 81 -5.19 -4.83 -29.86
C GLN A 81 -3.79 -4.53 -30.45
N PRO A 82 -3.70 -4.01 -31.68
CA PRO A 82 -2.41 -3.60 -32.24
C PRO A 82 -1.92 -2.32 -31.55
N VAL A 83 -0.64 -2.29 -31.20
CA VAL A 83 0.06 -1.15 -30.59
C VAL A 83 1.10 -0.60 -31.56
N PRO A 84 0.71 0.25 -32.53
CA PRO A 84 1.66 0.84 -33.48
C PRO A 84 2.53 1.90 -32.80
N ASP A 85 3.79 2.01 -33.23
CA ASP A 85 4.72 3.08 -32.83
C ASP A 85 4.94 3.24 -31.31
N ALA A 86 4.96 2.10 -30.59
CA ALA A 86 5.17 2.05 -29.14
C ALA A 86 6.46 2.76 -28.69
N GLY A 87 6.35 3.58 -27.65
CA GLY A 87 7.47 4.35 -27.09
C GLY A 87 8.25 3.60 -25.99
N PRO A 88 9.45 4.08 -25.61
CA PRO A 88 10.22 3.45 -24.53
C PRO A 88 9.59 3.61 -23.14
N TRP A 89 8.63 4.53 -22.98
CA TRP A 89 8.00 4.88 -21.71
C TRP A 89 6.59 4.29 -21.55
N GLY A 90 6.15 3.46 -22.49
CA GLY A 90 4.82 2.85 -22.46
C GLY A 90 3.97 3.24 -23.66
N ASP A 91 2.77 2.68 -23.67
CA ASP A 91 1.69 3.00 -24.61
C ASP A 91 0.37 2.98 -23.85
N TYR A 92 -0.61 3.77 -24.28
CA TYR A 92 -1.92 3.85 -23.63
C TYR A 92 -2.74 2.54 -23.67
N LEU A 93 -2.40 1.61 -24.56
CA LEU A 93 -3.01 0.28 -24.64
C LEU A 93 -2.27 -0.77 -23.79
N CYS A 94 -1.10 -0.42 -23.27
CA CYS A 94 -0.27 -1.31 -22.46
C CYS A 94 -0.32 -0.94 -20.98
N ASP A 95 -0.08 -1.95 -20.15
CA ASP A 95 0.38 -1.74 -18.78
C ASP A 95 1.86 -1.29 -18.81
N SER A 96 2.39 -0.95 -17.64
CA SER A 96 3.63 -0.20 -17.58
C SER A 96 4.88 -1.00 -17.93
N PRO A 97 5.77 -0.49 -18.79
CA PRO A 97 7.13 -0.97 -18.80
C PRO A 97 7.84 -0.61 -17.50
N TRP A 98 8.85 -1.40 -17.15
CA TRP A 98 9.75 -1.09 -16.04
C TRP A 98 10.32 0.33 -16.10
N ALA A 99 10.60 0.85 -17.29
CA ALA A 99 11.13 2.19 -17.48
C ALA A 99 10.21 3.29 -16.91
N LEU A 100 8.89 3.15 -17.07
CA LEU A 100 7.91 4.11 -16.55
C LEU A 100 7.82 4.05 -15.03
N ILE A 101 7.71 2.84 -14.45
CA ILE A 101 7.70 2.64 -13.00
C ILE A 101 8.98 3.18 -12.37
N ASN A 102 10.14 2.83 -12.93
CA ASN A 102 11.41 3.33 -12.43
C ASN A 102 11.44 4.87 -12.50
N SER A 103 11.04 5.45 -13.64
CA SER A 103 10.97 6.91 -13.77
C SER A 103 10.04 7.56 -12.75
N SER A 104 8.91 6.95 -12.43
CA SER A 104 7.93 7.54 -11.50
C SER A 104 8.43 7.54 -10.05
N ILE A 105 9.03 6.43 -9.59
CA ILE A 105 9.59 6.34 -8.23
C ILE A 105 10.80 7.28 -8.07
N TYR A 106 11.65 7.42 -9.10
CA TYR A 106 12.74 8.40 -9.07
C TYR A 106 12.25 9.86 -9.15
N ALA A 107 11.17 10.13 -9.89
CA ALA A 107 10.54 11.46 -9.91
C ALA A 107 9.96 11.83 -8.54
N MET A 108 9.36 10.89 -7.81
CA MET A 108 8.92 11.12 -6.42
C MET A 108 10.08 11.59 -5.54
N LYS A 109 11.25 10.94 -5.66
CA LYS A 109 12.46 11.31 -4.91
C LYS A 109 12.99 12.69 -5.29
N GLU A 110 12.88 13.09 -6.56
CA GLU A 110 13.28 14.43 -6.98
C GLU A 110 12.35 15.52 -6.43
N ILE A 111 11.04 15.24 -6.35
CA ILE A 111 10.03 16.19 -5.87
C ILE A 111 10.01 16.31 -4.34
N GLU A 112 9.98 15.18 -3.64
CA GLU A 112 9.97 15.10 -2.18
C GLU A 112 10.76 13.85 -1.73
N PRO A 113 12.06 13.99 -1.45
CA PRO A 113 12.94 12.88 -1.07
C PRO A 113 12.75 12.41 0.38
N GLU A 114 12.19 13.24 1.25
CA GLU A 114 12.03 12.97 2.69
C GLU A 114 10.56 13.07 3.13
N PRO A 115 9.63 12.31 2.50
CA PRO A 115 8.24 12.28 2.94
C PRO A 115 8.15 11.60 4.32
N ASP A 116 7.15 11.98 5.12
CA ASP A 116 6.89 11.34 6.42
C ASP A 116 6.59 9.84 6.27
N PHE A 117 5.88 9.48 5.20
CA PHE A 117 5.57 8.11 4.82
C PHE A 117 5.10 8.01 3.35
N ILE A 118 4.91 6.78 2.88
CA ILE A 118 4.31 6.47 1.57
C ILE A 118 3.10 5.57 1.78
N LEU A 119 1.99 5.86 1.10
CA LEU A 119 0.87 4.95 0.90
C LEU A 119 1.03 4.27 -0.46
N TRP A 120 0.97 2.95 -0.50
CA TRP A 120 1.01 2.17 -1.73
C TRP A 120 -0.19 1.24 -1.80
N THR A 121 -1.17 1.53 -2.65
CA THR A 121 -2.45 0.80 -2.66
C THR A 121 -2.52 -0.32 -3.70
N GLY A 122 -1.38 -0.97 -3.99
CA GLY A 122 -1.30 -2.22 -4.76
C GLY A 122 -1.65 -2.10 -6.25
N ASP A 123 -2.01 -3.25 -6.83
CA ASP A 123 -2.25 -3.50 -8.26
C ASP A 123 -0.95 -3.39 -9.08
N ASP A 124 -0.08 -4.37 -8.83
CA ASP A 124 1.30 -4.43 -9.30
C ASP A 124 1.47 -5.22 -10.60
N THR A 125 0.58 -6.17 -10.87
CA THR A 125 0.73 -7.16 -11.94
C THR A 125 -0.09 -6.82 -13.18
N PRO A 126 0.26 -7.28 -14.39
CA PRO A 126 -0.38 -6.80 -15.61
C PRO A 126 -1.76 -7.42 -15.82
N HIS A 127 -2.56 -6.78 -16.65
CA HIS A 127 -3.85 -7.23 -17.15
C HIS A 127 -3.69 -8.31 -18.20
N VAL A 128 -3.33 -9.51 -17.76
CA VAL A 128 -3.26 -10.72 -18.59
C VAL A 128 -4.23 -11.81 -18.10
N PRO A 129 -4.52 -12.84 -18.92
CA PRO A 129 -5.22 -14.03 -18.46
C PRO A 129 -4.45 -14.77 -17.36
N ASP A 130 -5.14 -15.41 -16.41
CA ASP A 130 -4.52 -16.12 -15.29
C ASP A 130 -3.56 -17.24 -15.76
N GLU A 131 -3.83 -17.85 -16.91
CA GLU A 131 -2.96 -18.89 -17.49
C GLU A 131 -1.59 -18.37 -17.90
N LYS A 132 -1.44 -17.04 -18.06
CA LYS A 132 -0.18 -16.38 -18.42
C LYS A 132 0.55 -15.79 -17.21
N LEU A 133 -0.07 -15.76 -16.03
CA LEU A 133 0.50 -15.16 -14.84
C LEU A 133 0.23 -16.04 -13.62
N GLY A 134 1.17 -16.94 -13.33
CA GLY A 134 1.11 -17.81 -12.16
C GLY A 134 1.52 -17.11 -10.86
N GLU A 135 1.22 -17.76 -9.74
CA GLU A 135 1.52 -17.26 -8.38
C GLU A 135 2.98 -16.82 -8.17
N ALA A 136 3.94 -17.58 -8.71
CA ALA A 136 5.36 -17.22 -8.59
C ALA A 136 5.69 -15.89 -9.30
N ALA A 137 5.09 -15.64 -10.46
CA ALA A 137 5.29 -14.40 -11.20
C ALA A 137 4.63 -13.20 -10.50
N VAL A 138 3.45 -13.40 -9.90
CA VAL A 138 2.81 -12.39 -9.02
C VAL A 138 3.77 -11.98 -7.89
N LEU A 139 4.30 -12.96 -7.16
CA LEU A 139 5.23 -12.70 -6.04
C LEU A 139 6.53 -12.03 -6.50
N GLU A 140 7.07 -12.43 -7.66
CA GLU A 140 8.29 -11.82 -8.23
C GLU A 140 8.07 -10.35 -8.59
N ILE A 141 6.91 -10.00 -9.17
CA ILE A 141 6.56 -8.63 -9.51
C ILE A 141 6.43 -7.77 -8.24
N VAL A 142 5.67 -8.25 -7.23
CA VAL A 142 5.51 -7.55 -5.94
C VAL A 142 6.86 -7.37 -5.25
N GLU A 143 7.72 -8.39 -5.25
CA GLU A 143 9.08 -8.30 -4.70
C GLU A 143 9.93 -7.27 -5.44
N ARG A 144 9.85 -7.21 -6.78
CA ARG A 144 10.61 -6.28 -7.60
C ARG A 144 10.22 -4.83 -7.32
N LEU A 145 8.93 -4.53 -7.21
CA LEU A 145 8.44 -3.19 -6.86
C LEU A 145 8.77 -2.81 -5.41
N THR A 146 8.60 -3.76 -4.48
CA THR A 146 9.02 -3.59 -3.09
C THR A 146 10.50 -3.22 -2.99
N LYS A 147 11.37 -3.92 -3.74
CA LYS A 147 12.81 -3.62 -3.78
C LYS A 147 13.11 -2.24 -4.33
N LEU A 148 12.46 -1.82 -5.42
CA LEU A 148 12.64 -0.49 -5.99
C LEU A 148 12.25 0.62 -4.99
N ILE A 149 11.10 0.49 -4.33
CA ILE A 149 10.66 1.48 -3.34
C ILE A 149 11.68 1.55 -2.18
N ARG A 150 12.14 0.40 -1.67
CA ARG A 150 13.15 0.35 -0.60
C ARG A 150 14.52 0.86 -1.03
N GLU A 151 14.90 0.72 -2.30
CA GLU A 151 16.15 1.24 -2.84
C GLU A 151 16.11 2.77 -2.91
N VAL A 152 15.00 3.32 -3.40
CA VAL A 152 14.85 4.76 -3.63
C VAL A 152 14.58 5.51 -2.32
N PHE A 153 13.77 4.91 -1.43
CA PHE A 153 13.34 5.44 -0.12
C PHE A 153 13.71 4.48 1.04
N PRO A 154 15.01 4.33 1.37
CA PRO A 154 15.48 3.32 2.33
C PRO A 154 15.04 3.58 3.77
N ASP A 155 14.83 4.85 4.15
CA ASP A 155 14.51 5.27 5.52
C ASP A 155 13.03 5.62 5.71
N THR A 156 12.20 5.46 4.67
CA THR A 156 10.79 5.85 4.67
C THR A 156 9.88 4.68 5.01
N LYS A 157 8.91 4.90 5.90
CA LYS A 157 7.87 3.90 6.20
C LYS A 157 6.85 3.85 5.07
N VAL A 158 6.51 2.64 4.63
CA VAL A 158 5.50 2.41 3.58
C VAL A 158 4.31 1.65 4.18
N TYR A 159 3.11 2.18 3.99
CA TYR A 159 1.85 1.52 4.31
C TYR A 159 1.26 0.96 3.01
N ALA A 160 1.50 -0.32 2.77
CA ALA A 160 1.11 -0.99 1.54
C ALA A 160 -0.16 -1.84 1.72
N ALA A 161 -1.10 -1.72 0.79
CA ALA A 161 -2.28 -2.57 0.63
C ALA A 161 -2.11 -3.44 -0.63
N LEU A 162 -2.74 -4.62 -0.66
CA LEU A 162 -2.82 -5.42 -1.88
C LEU A 162 -3.98 -4.94 -2.75
N GLY A 163 -3.76 -4.89 -4.06
CA GLY A 163 -4.79 -4.72 -5.07
C GLY A 163 -5.33 -6.04 -5.61
N ASN A 164 -6.43 -6.00 -6.36
CA ASN A 164 -7.09 -7.22 -6.81
C ASN A 164 -6.27 -8.02 -7.84
N HIS A 165 -5.26 -7.41 -8.47
CA HIS A 165 -4.28 -8.06 -9.34
C HIS A 165 -3.09 -8.68 -8.59
N ASP A 166 -2.92 -8.42 -7.29
CA ASP A 166 -1.78 -8.93 -6.50
C ASP A 166 -2.02 -10.34 -5.95
N PHE A 167 -2.75 -11.15 -6.70
CA PHE A 167 -3.11 -12.52 -6.34
C PHE A 167 -3.26 -13.42 -7.56
N HIS A 168 -3.11 -14.72 -7.34
CA HIS A 168 -3.36 -15.72 -8.37
C HIS A 168 -4.31 -16.82 -7.88
N PRO A 169 -5.42 -17.10 -8.59
CA PRO A 169 -5.97 -16.32 -9.71
C PRO A 169 -6.39 -14.91 -9.28
N LYS A 170 -6.37 -13.94 -10.20
CA LYS A 170 -6.71 -12.54 -9.86
C LYS A 170 -8.11 -12.41 -9.27
N ASN A 171 -8.29 -11.41 -8.42
CA ASN A 171 -9.51 -11.12 -7.63
C ASN A 171 -9.88 -12.17 -6.57
N GLN A 172 -9.36 -13.40 -6.61
CA GLN A 172 -9.79 -14.50 -5.74
C GLN A 172 -9.08 -14.47 -4.38
N PHE A 173 -9.24 -13.38 -3.64
CA PHE A 173 -8.63 -13.20 -2.32
C PHE A 173 -9.39 -14.01 -1.24
N PRO A 174 -8.77 -14.97 -0.56
CA PRO A 174 -9.42 -15.75 0.48
C PRO A 174 -9.55 -14.96 1.79
N ALA A 175 -10.63 -15.23 2.54
CA ALA A 175 -10.85 -14.78 3.91
C ALA A 175 -10.04 -15.61 4.94
N GLY A 176 -8.74 -15.80 4.68
CA GLY A 176 -7.84 -16.59 5.51
C GLY A 176 -6.40 -16.61 4.99
N SER A 177 -5.49 -17.17 5.81
CA SER A 177 -4.07 -17.26 5.48
C SER A 177 -3.82 -18.11 4.23
N ASN A 178 -2.85 -17.71 3.42
CA ASN A 178 -2.42 -18.39 2.20
C ASN A 178 -0.96 -18.07 1.89
N ASN A 179 -0.38 -18.71 0.87
CA ASN A 179 1.03 -18.54 0.52
C ASN A 179 1.38 -17.10 0.13
N ILE A 180 0.56 -16.44 -0.68
CA ILE A 180 0.80 -15.05 -1.12
C ILE A 180 0.85 -14.10 0.08
N TYR A 181 -0.14 -14.14 0.98
CA TYR A 181 -0.15 -13.30 2.18
C TYR A 181 1.09 -13.56 3.06
N ASN A 182 1.50 -14.82 3.19
CA ASN A 182 2.65 -15.20 4.00
C ASN A 182 3.97 -14.70 3.41
N GLN A 183 4.16 -14.82 2.11
CA GLN A 183 5.37 -14.38 1.42
C GLN A 183 5.47 -12.85 1.37
N ILE A 184 4.37 -12.16 1.06
CA ILE A 184 4.33 -10.69 1.04
C ILE A 184 4.55 -10.11 2.45
N ALA A 185 4.03 -10.75 3.50
CA ALA A 185 4.34 -10.36 4.87
C ALA A 185 5.85 -10.40 5.18
N GLU A 186 6.61 -11.34 4.61
CA GLU A 186 8.07 -11.37 4.76
C GLU A 186 8.75 -10.26 3.95
N LEU A 187 8.26 -9.95 2.74
CA LEU A 187 8.76 -8.84 1.92
C LEU A 187 8.56 -7.49 2.62
N TRP A 188 7.39 -7.29 3.22
CA TRP A 188 6.99 -6.04 3.87
C TRP A 188 7.32 -5.97 5.35
N LYS A 189 7.94 -7.02 5.91
CA LYS A 189 8.39 -7.08 7.31
C LYS A 189 9.13 -5.82 7.81
N PRO A 190 10.01 -5.16 7.02
CA PRO A 190 10.66 -3.92 7.46
C PRO A 190 9.70 -2.76 7.76
N TRP A 191 8.48 -2.79 7.22
CA TRP A 191 7.47 -1.74 7.38
C TRP A 191 6.39 -2.07 8.42
N LEU A 192 6.31 -3.32 8.85
CA LEU A 192 5.23 -3.86 9.68
C LEU A 192 5.70 -4.16 11.10
N SER A 193 4.88 -3.84 12.09
CA SER A 193 5.04 -4.38 13.45
C SER A 193 4.75 -5.89 13.51
N ASN A 194 5.17 -6.56 14.58
CA ASN A 194 4.89 -8.00 14.77
C ASN A 194 3.38 -8.31 14.81
N GLU A 195 2.57 -7.40 15.36
CA GLU A 195 1.11 -7.51 15.37
C GLU A 195 0.56 -7.40 13.94
N SER A 196 1.02 -6.40 13.17
CA SER A 196 0.63 -6.23 11.78
C SER A 196 1.04 -7.38 10.88
N ILE A 197 2.24 -7.97 11.07
CA ILE A 197 2.65 -9.19 10.35
C ILE A 197 1.67 -10.33 10.62
N THR A 198 1.23 -10.49 11.88
CA THR A 198 0.30 -11.55 12.27
C THR A 198 -1.08 -11.35 11.62
N LEU A 199 -1.59 -10.12 11.60
CA LEU A 199 -2.86 -9.78 10.94
C LEU A 199 -2.76 -9.89 9.42
N PHE A 200 -1.68 -9.40 8.83
CA PHE A 200 -1.42 -9.48 7.39
C PHE A 200 -1.42 -10.94 6.91
N LYS A 201 -0.72 -11.83 7.62
CA LYS A 201 -0.71 -13.27 7.30
C LYS A 201 -2.09 -13.92 7.40
N LYS A 202 -3.01 -13.37 8.20
CA LYS A 202 -4.37 -13.90 8.36
C LYS A 202 -5.35 -13.40 7.30
N GLY A 203 -5.22 -12.15 6.83
CA GLY A 203 -6.23 -11.55 5.95
C GLY A 203 -5.77 -10.38 5.10
N ALA A 204 -4.47 -10.10 5.04
CA ALA A 204 -3.86 -8.97 4.33
C ALA A 204 -4.39 -7.57 4.71
N PHE A 205 -4.85 -7.42 5.95
CA PHE A 205 -5.21 -6.14 6.56
C PHE A 205 -4.46 -5.96 7.87
N TYR A 206 -4.22 -4.71 8.28
CA TYR A 206 -3.45 -4.39 9.48
C TYR A 206 -3.61 -2.90 9.86
N CYS A 207 -3.07 -2.52 11.01
CA CYS A 207 -3.07 -1.15 11.50
C CYS A 207 -1.69 -0.81 12.07
N GLU A 208 -1.22 0.41 11.80
CA GLU A 208 0.06 0.91 12.27
C GLU A 208 -0.08 2.34 12.78
N LYS A 209 0.77 2.72 13.72
CA LYS A 209 0.88 4.13 14.13
C LYS A 209 1.63 4.95 13.08
N LEU A 210 1.25 6.22 12.96
CA LEU A 210 1.99 7.21 12.17
C LEU A 210 3.34 7.53 12.82
N PRO A 211 4.41 7.72 12.04
CA PRO A 211 5.66 8.27 12.55
C PRO A 211 5.45 9.72 13.00
N GLY A 212 6.08 10.14 14.10
CA GLY A 212 6.10 11.54 14.52
C GLY A 212 6.02 11.75 16.04
N PRO A 213 6.37 12.97 16.52
CA PRO A 213 6.52 13.28 17.95
C PRO A 213 5.20 13.27 18.74
N SER A 214 4.05 13.41 18.08
CA SER A 214 2.75 13.34 18.74
C SER A 214 2.24 11.90 18.90
N GLY A 215 2.61 10.98 18.00
CA GLY A 215 2.10 9.60 17.97
C GLY A 215 0.57 9.47 17.85
N ALA A 216 -0.14 10.58 17.67
CA ALA A 216 -1.59 10.72 17.77
C ALA A 216 -2.28 10.50 16.41
N GLY A 217 -1.91 9.42 15.72
CA GLY A 217 -2.48 9.08 14.44
C GLY A 217 -2.17 7.65 14.01
N ARG A 218 -3.11 7.05 13.27
CA ARG A 218 -3.04 5.65 12.81
C ARG A 218 -3.31 5.56 11.32
N ILE A 219 -2.65 4.61 10.67
CA ILE A 219 -3.00 4.13 9.34
C ILE A 219 -3.69 2.78 9.50
N VAL A 220 -4.90 2.66 8.97
CA VAL A 220 -5.61 1.40 8.83
C VAL A 220 -5.54 0.98 7.37
N VAL A 221 -4.92 -0.17 7.12
CA VAL A 221 -4.83 -0.78 5.79
C VAL A 221 -5.82 -1.93 5.70
N LEU A 222 -6.77 -1.81 4.78
CA LEU A 222 -7.82 -2.77 4.50
C LEU A 222 -7.46 -3.65 3.30
N ASN A 223 -7.89 -4.90 3.36
CA ASN A 223 -8.03 -5.78 2.20
C ASN A 223 -9.47 -5.66 1.67
N THR A 224 -9.73 -4.63 0.87
CA THR A 224 -11.07 -4.44 0.27
C THR A 224 -11.35 -5.37 -0.91
N ASN A 225 -10.35 -6.14 -1.37
CA ASN A 225 -10.53 -7.19 -2.38
C ASN A 225 -11.44 -8.33 -1.89
N LEU A 226 -11.58 -8.50 -0.56
CA LEU A 226 -12.55 -9.41 0.05
C LEU A 226 -14.00 -9.01 -0.25
N TYR A 227 -14.26 -7.75 -0.60
CA TYR A 227 -15.60 -7.23 -0.90
C TYR A 227 -15.83 -7.01 -2.39
N TYR A 228 -14.84 -7.32 -3.24
CA TYR A 228 -14.96 -7.09 -4.66
C TYR A 228 -15.95 -8.07 -5.28
N THR A 229 -16.86 -7.58 -6.14
CA THR A 229 -17.92 -8.40 -6.73
C THR A 229 -17.41 -9.54 -7.62
N SER A 230 -16.16 -9.46 -8.07
CA SER A 230 -15.49 -10.51 -8.85
C SER A 230 -14.77 -11.55 -7.98
N ASN A 231 -14.81 -11.43 -6.65
CA ASN A 231 -14.24 -12.40 -5.73
C ASN A 231 -15.30 -13.45 -5.35
N ALA A 232 -15.20 -14.65 -5.94
CA ALA A 232 -16.15 -15.73 -5.68
C ALA A 232 -15.93 -16.39 -4.31
N LEU A 233 -14.75 -16.24 -3.70
CA LEU A 233 -14.40 -16.89 -2.44
C LEU A 233 -15.12 -16.30 -1.22
N THR A 234 -15.61 -15.07 -1.34
CA THR A 234 -16.23 -14.31 -0.24
C THR A 234 -17.68 -13.92 -0.51
N ALA A 235 -18.24 -14.32 -1.66
CA ALA A 235 -19.55 -13.88 -2.16
C ALA A 235 -20.71 -14.04 -1.15
N ASP A 236 -20.71 -15.11 -0.36
CA ASP A 236 -21.76 -15.42 0.63
C ASP A 236 -21.35 -15.10 2.08
N MET A 237 -20.24 -14.39 2.29
CA MET A 237 -19.74 -14.04 3.63
C MET A 237 -20.22 -12.66 4.05
N ALA A 238 -20.89 -12.56 5.20
CA ALA A 238 -21.32 -11.27 5.75
C ALA A 238 -20.16 -10.37 6.21
N ASP A 239 -19.11 -10.98 6.78
CA ASP A 239 -17.88 -10.28 7.20
C ASP A 239 -16.64 -11.17 6.94
N PRO A 240 -16.17 -11.25 5.68
CA PRO A 240 -15.00 -12.05 5.33
C PRO A 240 -13.77 -11.63 6.14
N GLY A 241 -13.17 -12.58 6.86
CA GLY A 241 -11.98 -12.36 7.68
C GLY A 241 -12.25 -11.62 9.00
N GLN A 242 -13.52 -11.36 9.35
CA GLN A 242 -13.93 -10.49 10.46
C GLN A 242 -13.33 -9.07 10.34
N GLN A 243 -13.08 -8.61 9.12
CA GLN A 243 -12.42 -7.34 8.88
C GLN A 243 -13.30 -6.15 9.26
N PHE A 244 -14.63 -6.22 9.10
CA PHE A 244 -15.52 -5.16 9.58
C PHE A 244 -15.58 -5.11 11.11
N GLN A 245 -15.71 -6.27 11.77
CA GLN A 245 -15.68 -6.32 13.23
C GLN A 245 -14.34 -5.79 13.78
N TRP A 246 -13.22 -6.20 13.17
CA TRP A 246 -11.89 -5.70 13.52
C TRP A 246 -11.75 -4.19 13.27
N LEU A 247 -12.28 -3.68 12.16
CA LEU A 247 -12.24 -2.26 11.84
C LEU A 247 -13.04 -1.44 12.88
N GLU A 248 -14.22 -1.91 13.28
CA GLU A 248 -15.03 -1.28 14.32
C GLU A 248 -14.25 -1.19 15.65
N ASP A 249 -13.57 -2.27 16.05
CA ASP A 249 -12.74 -2.31 17.26
C ASP A 249 -11.57 -1.32 17.18
N VAL A 250 -10.87 -1.27 16.04
CA VAL A 250 -9.75 -0.35 15.81
C VAL A 250 -10.20 1.10 15.88
N LEU A 251 -11.29 1.46 15.20
CA LEU A 251 -11.82 2.83 15.18
C LEU A 251 -12.39 3.24 16.55
N THR A 252 -13.05 2.32 17.26
CA THR A 252 -13.51 2.55 18.64
C THR A 252 -12.34 2.84 19.57
N ASN A 253 -11.24 2.11 19.43
CA ASN A 253 -10.03 2.32 20.23
C ASN A 253 -9.28 3.60 19.84
N ALA A 254 -9.29 3.98 18.56
CA ALA A 254 -8.73 5.25 18.11
C ALA A 254 -9.51 6.44 18.69
N SER A 255 -10.86 6.37 18.65
CA SER A 255 -11.74 7.37 19.25
C SER A 255 -11.50 7.55 20.76
N LYS A 256 -11.38 6.45 21.52
CA LYS A 256 -11.05 6.49 22.96
C LYS A 256 -9.68 7.12 23.25
N ALA A 257 -8.71 6.94 22.36
CA ALA A 257 -7.36 7.47 22.49
C ALA A 257 -7.22 8.91 21.95
N GLY A 258 -8.25 9.45 21.30
CA GLY A 258 -8.17 10.75 20.62
C GLY A 258 -7.31 10.74 19.34
N ASP A 259 -7.07 9.56 18.76
CA ASP A 259 -6.26 9.41 17.55
C ASP A 259 -7.06 9.74 16.28
N MET A 260 -6.43 10.42 15.33
CA MET A 260 -6.93 10.53 13.96
C MET A 260 -6.54 9.30 13.14
N VAL A 261 -7.38 8.90 12.18
CA VAL A 261 -7.15 7.69 11.38
C VAL A 261 -7.23 7.99 9.89
N TYR A 262 -6.20 7.59 9.14
CA TYR A 262 -6.30 7.42 7.70
C TYR A 262 -6.69 5.98 7.38
N ILE A 263 -7.71 5.79 6.56
CA ILE A 263 -8.15 4.47 6.08
C ILE A 263 -7.71 4.33 4.64
N VAL A 264 -7.04 3.22 4.34
CA VAL A 264 -6.40 2.95 3.06
C VAL A 264 -6.83 1.56 2.60
N GLY A 265 -7.14 1.42 1.32
CA GLY A 265 -7.51 0.17 0.68
C GLY A 265 -7.40 0.33 -0.84
N HIS A 266 -7.55 -0.77 -1.58
CA HIS A 266 -7.43 -0.76 -3.04
C HIS A 266 -8.79 -0.50 -3.71
N VAL A 267 -9.70 -1.48 -3.68
CA VAL A 267 -11.05 -1.33 -4.24
C VAL A 267 -11.88 -0.36 -3.38
N PRO A 268 -12.37 0.77 -3.92
CA PRO A 268 -13.24 1.70 -3.20
C PRO A 268 -14.69 1.17 -3.10
N PRO A 269 -15.51 1.68 -2.16
CA PRO A 269 -16.92 1.30 -2.00
C PRO A 269 -17.82 1.81 -3.13
#